data_AF-A0A8D8PQU8-F1
#
_entry.id   AF-A0A8D8PQU8-F1
#
_cell.length_a   1.000
_cell.length_b   1.000
_cell.length_c   1.000
_cell.angle_alpha   90.00
_cell.angle_beta   90.00
_cell.angle_gamma   90.00
#
_symmetry.space_group_name_H-M   'P 1'
#
loop_
_entity.id
_entity.type
_entity.pdbx_description
1 polymer ?
#
loop_
_entity_poly.entity_id
_entity_poly.type
_entity_poly.pdbx_seq_one_letter_code
_entity_poly.pdbx_strand_id
1 'polypeptide(L)'
;MYRATAFRKIVCELSSPTHNAANQLKSKLCVISSRQQSSIPAAEPFLNGASANYVEDMYRSWQEDPKSVHASWDAFFRNSSGGAPPGQCYQPPPNLSPAAGNQVPLSSLAPMLGGSTHFSEPLSEKIIDDHLAVQALIRSYQIRGHHIAQLDPLGIQAADLDDKHPQELIFHNFWPSSISYAQQLQHKVADMMQKETDMEKVFKLPSTTFIGGKEKALPLREIIKRLENTYCRSIGAEFMFINSLEQCNWIRQRLESPGVMKMGDEQKKLILARLTRATGFEAFLARKWSSEKRFGLEGAEILIPAMKQVIDKSTELGVESVVMGMPHRGRLNVLANVCRKPLEQIFTQFAALEAADDGSGDVKYHLGTYIERLNRVTNKNIRLAVVANPSHL
;
A
#
# COMPACT_ATOMS: atom_id res chain seq x y z
N MET A 1 30.67 4.11 17.29
CA MET A 1 30.57 4.58 18.68
C MET A 1 29.42 5.59 18.83
N TYR A 2 28.20 5.23 18.37
CA TYR A 2 26.93 5.91 18.65
C TYR A 2 25.82 4.85 18.62
N ARG A 3 25.95 3.90 19.54
CA ARG A 3 24.89 3.01 20.04
C ARG A 3 24.92 3.22 21.54
N ALA A 4 23.75 3.31 22.18
CA ALA A 4 23.54 3.57 23.61
C ALA A 4 23.57 5.05 24.04
N THR A 5 22.57 5.84 23.65
CA THR A 5 22.13 7.02 24.43
C THR A 5 20.68 7.41 24.11
N ALA A 6 19.72 6.49 24.30
CA ALA A 6 18.29 6.83 24.18
C ALA A 6 17.38 6.12 25.20
N PHE A 7 17.94 5.35 26.14
CA PHE A 7 17.16 4.53 27.08
C PHE A 7 17.19 5.03 28.54
N ARG A 8 17.64 6.27 28.77
CA ARG A 8 17.80 6.81 30.14
C ARG A 8 17.12 8.15 30.41
N LYS A 9 16.24 8.62 29.53
CA LYS A 9 15.55 9.91 29.70
C LYS A 9 14.02 9.84 29.84
N ILE A 10 13.42 8.64 29.83
CA ILE A 10 11.96 8.47 29.91
C ILE A 10 11.50 7.89 31.26
N VAL A 11 12.41 7.38 32.11
CA VAL A 11 12.04 6.73 33.39
C VAL A 11 12.13 7.66 34.61
N CYS A 12 12.57 8.92 34.48
CA CYS A 12 12.76 9.83 35.62
C CYS A 12 11.70 10.93 35.80
N GLU A 13 10.64 11.01 35.00
CA GLU A 13 9.59 12.05 35.15
C GLU A 13 8.27 11.54 35.75
N LEU A 14 8.24 10.31 36.29
CA LEU A 14 7.02 9.73 36.89
C LEU A 14 7.03 9.68 38.43
N SER A 15 7.75 10.59 39.09
CA SER A 15 7.74 10.66 40.56
C SER A 15 7.86 12.08 41.09
N SER A 16 6.75 12.84 41.05
CA SER A 16 6.41 13.84 42.08
C SER A 16 4.91 14.16 42.02
N PRO A 17 4.17 14.19 43.15
CA PRO A 17 2.76 14.56 43.16
C PRO A 17 2.60 16.04 43.55
N THR A 18 1.88 16.84 42.77
CA THR A 18 1.34 18.11 43.27
C THR A 18 -0.11 18.34 42.85
N HIS A 19 -0.81 18.87 43.82
CA HIS A 19 -2.23 19.10 43.97
C HIS A 19 -2.84 20.17 43.04
N ASN A 20 -4.17 20.05 42.90
CA ASN A 20 -5.18 21.10 42.79
C ASN A 20 -5.19 21.99 41.53
N ALA A 21 -6.26 21.85 40.74
CA ALA A 21 -7.32 22.88 40.65
C ALA A 21 -8.31 22.54 39.52
N ALA A 22 -9.53 22.13 39.87
CA ALA A 22 -10.73 22.37 39.05
C ALA A 22 -11.99 21.97 39.84
N ASN A 23 -12.31 22.77 40.86
CA ASN A 23 -13.69 22.90 41.32
C ASN A 23 -14.25 24.15 40.63
N GLN A 24 -15.28 23.97 39.81
CA GLN A 24 -16.43 24.86 39.62
C GLN A 24 -17.00 24.69 38.21
N LEU A 25 -18.15 24.01 38.12
CA LEU A 25 -19.40 24.56 37.58
C LEU A 25 -20.43 23.43 37.46
N LYS A 26 -21.23 23.30 38.52
CA LYS A 26 -22.51 22.58 38.49
C LYS A 26 -23.59 23.50 37.93
N SER A 27 -24.58 22.85 37.34
CA SER A 27 -25.98 23.25 37.17
C SER A 27 -26.36 24.02 35.90
N LYS A 28 -27.06 23.31 35.01
CA LYS A 28 -28.49 23.55 34.73
C LYS A 28 -29.11 22.27 34.17
N LEU A 29 -30.00 21.65 34.95
CA LEU A 29 -30.89 20.59 34.50
C LEU A 29 -31.95 21.17 33.56
N CYS A 30 -32.24 20.47 32.48
CA CYS A 30 -33.56 20.47 31.85
C CYS A 30 -34.05 19.02 31.83
N VAL A 31 -35.13 18.76 32.58
CA VAL A 31 -35.86 17.49 32.58
C VAL A 31 -36.84 17.55 31.43
N ILE A 32 -36.66 16.69 30.42
CA ILE A 32 -37.70 16.37 29.45
C ILE A 32 -38.10 14.92 29.69
N SER A 33 -39.27 14.76 30.28
CA SER A 33 -40.00 13.49 30.32
C SER A 33 -40.39 13.13 28.89
N SER A 34 -39.90 11.99 28.41
CA SER A 34 -40.52 11.31 27.28
C SER A 34 -40.61 9.81 27.56
N ARG A 35 -41.84 9.33 27.41
CA ARG A 35 -42.36 7.98 27.63
C ARG A 35 -41.39 6.87 27.27
N GLN A 36 -41.22 5.92 28.19
CA GLN A 36 -40.87 4.55 27.85
C GLN A 36 -41.99 3.95 27.00
N GLN A 37 -41.77 3.88 25.68
CA GLN A 37 -42.41 2.90 24.83
C GLN A 37 -41.39 1.79 24.58
N SER A 38 -41.49 0.74 25.37
CA SER A 38 -40.91 -0.56 25.04
C SER A 38 -41.58 -1.06 23.76
N SER A 39 -40.96 -0.80 22.61
CA SER A 39 -41.19 -1.62 21.42
C SER A 39 -39.92 -2.42 21.19
N ILE A 40 -40.06 -3.75 21.19
CA ILE A 40 -38.99 -4.66 20.78
C ILE A 40 -38.61 -4.25 19.34
N PRO A 41 -37.32 -4.03 19.02
CA PRO A 41 -36.92 -3.69 17.66
C PRO A 41 -37.45 -4.76 16.70
N ALA A 42 -38.15 -4.32 15.67
CA ALA A 42 -38.86 -5.14 14.71
C ALA A 42 -38.00 -6.32 14.24
N ALA A 43 -38.48 -7.54 14.48
CA ALA A 43 -37.82 -8.75 14.03
C ALA A 43 -37.77 -8.86 12.48
N GLU A 44 -38.44 -7.93 11.78
CA GLU A 44 -38.45 -7.78 10.33
C GLU A 44 -38.18 -6.30 9.97
N PRO A 45 -36.91 -5.91 9.80
CA PRO A 45 -36.51 -4.52 9.57
C PRO A 45 -37.09 -3.90 8.28
N PHE A 46 -37.48 -4.76 7.34
CA PHE A 46 -38.08 -4.40 6.07
C PHE A 46 -39.58 -4.11 6.18
N LEU A 47 -40.24 -4.41 7.31
CA LEU A 47 -41.63 -4.03 7.59
C LEU A 47 -41.69 -2.73 8.38
N ASN A 48 -41.23 -1.64 7.76
CA ASN A 48 -41.33 -0.30 8.34
C ASN A 48 -42.41 0.51 7.60
N GLY A 49 -42.83 1.63 8.19
CA GLY A 49 -43.91 2.44 7.61
C GLY A 49 -43.65 2.96 6.19
N ALA A 50 -42.39 3.00 5.73
CA ALA A 50 -42.04 3.44 4.39
C ALA A 50 -42.19 2.33 3.32
N SER A 51 -42.20 1.06 3.71
CA SER A 51 -42.35 -0.09 2.81
C SER A 51 -43.75 -0.73 2.84
N ALA A 52 -44.68 -0.21 3.65
CA ALA A 52 -46.00 -0.79 3.85
C ALA A 52 -46.80 -0.98 2.55
N ASN A 53 -46.85 0.04 1.68
CA ASN A 53 -47.57 -0.04 0.41
C ASN A 53 -47.00 -1.12 -0.52
N TYR A 54 -45.67 -1.25 -0.57
CA TYR A 54 -45.00 -2.25 -1.40
C TYR A 54 -45.30 -3.68 -0.94
N VAL A 55 -45.27 -3.91 0.38
CA VAL A 55 -45.60 -5.23 0.96
C VAL A 55 -47.07 -5.57 0.73
N GLU A 56 -47.97 -4.58 0.80
CA GLU A 56 -49.40 -4.76 0.52
C GLU A 56 -49.65 -5.14 -0.94
N ASP A 57 -48.99 -4.47 -1.90
CA ASP A 57 -49.10 -4.79 -3.32
C ASP A 57 -48.53 -6.19 -3.65
N MET A 58 -47.42 -6.57 -3.01
CA MET A 58 -46.87 -7.93 -3.10
C MET A 58 -47.80 -8.98 -2.51
N TYR A 59 -48.46 -8.68 -1.40
CA TYR A 59 -49.42 -9.60 -0.79
C TYR A 59 -50.68 -9.77 -1.66
N ARG A 60 -51.20 -8.69 -2.24
CA ARG A 60 -52.33 -8.75 -3.19
C ARG A 60 -51.99 -9.59 -4.42
N SER A 61 -50.81 -9.38 -5.00
CA SER A 61 -50.33 -10.16 -6.16
C SER A 61 -50.18 -11.64 -5.80
N TRP A 62 -49.66 -11.94 -4.60
CA TRP A 62 -49.53 -13.31 -4.10
C TRP A 62 -50.89 -14.01 -3.85
N GLN A 63 -51.92 -13.27 -3.42
CA GLN A 63 -53.28 -13.81 -3.26
C GLN A 63 -53.92 -14.20 -4.60
N GLU A 64 -53.61 -13.48 -5.68
CA GLU A 64 -54.09 -13.80 -7.04
C GLU A 64 -53.34 -15.00 -7.65
N ASP A 65 -52.00 -14.97 -7.60
CA ASP A 65 -51.15 -16.10 -7.99
C ASP A 65 -49.90 -16.16 -7.09
N PRO A 66 -49.70 -17.23 -6.30
CA PRO A 66 -48.51 -17.39 -5.47
C PRO A 66 -47.18 -17.38 -6.23
N LYS A 67 -47.19 -17.67 -7.55
CA LYS A 67 -45.99 -17.65 -8.40
C LYS A 67 -45.67 -16.26 -8.97
N SER A 68 -46.56 -15.28 -8.81
CA SER A 68 -46.36 -13.91 -9.30
C SER A 68 -45.28 -13.16 -8.52
N VAL A 69 -45.00 -13.59 -7.28
CA VAL A 69 -43.98 -13.01 -6.40
C VAL A 69 -42.75 -13.92 -6.31
N HIS A 70 -41.63 -13.33 -5.94
CA HIS A 70 -40.39 -14.07 -5.74
C HIS A 70 -40.54 -15.14 -4.63
N ALA A 71 -39.82 -16.26 -4.75
CA ALA A 71 -39.95 -17.41 -3.83
C ALA A 71 -39.76 -17.06 -2.34
N SER A 72 -38.95 -16.03 -2.04
CA SER A 72 -38.79 -15.51 -0.68
C SER A 72 -40.06 -14.88 -0.12
N TRP A 73 -40.86 -14.22 -0.97
CA TRP A 73 -42.14 -13.63 -0.61
C TRP A 73 -43.24 -14.69 -0.48
N ASP A 74 -43.25 -15.72 -1.34
CA ASP A 74 -44.16 -16.86 -1.18
C ASP A 74 -43.93 -17.57 0.17
N ALA A 75 -42.67 -17.88 0.50
CA ALA A 75 -42.33 -18.47 1.81
C ALA A 75 -42.73 -17.55 2.97
N PHE A 76 -42.48 -16.25 2.83
CA PHE A 76 -42.84 -15.26 3.83
C PHE A 76 -44.35 -15.19 4.10
N PHE A 77 -45.17 -15.04 3.06
CA PHE A 77 -46.62 -14.92 3.20
C PHE A 77 -47.28 -16.23 3.64
N ARG A 78 -46.76 -17.40 3.24
CA ARG A 78 -47.22 -18.69 3.78
C ARG A 78 -46.95 -18.83 5.27
N ASN A 79 -45.74 -18.48 5.71
CA ASN A 79 -45.35 -18.58 7.11
C ASN A 79 -46.10 -17.56 7.97
N SER A 80 -46.29 -16.33 7.46
CA SER A 80 -47.11 -15.31 8.11
C SER A 80 -48.57 -15.75 8.22
N SER A 81 -49.15 -16.29 7.14
CA SER A 81 -50.53 -16.82 7.14
C SER A 81 -50.70 -18.09 7.99
N GLY A 82 -49.62 -18.84 8.17
CA GLY A 82 -49.54 -20.04 9.03
C GLY A 82 -49.35 -19.74 10.52
N GLY A 83 -49.35 -18.47 10.92
CA GLY A 83 -49.28 -18.05 12.33
C GLY A 83 -47.86 -18.03 12.91
N ALA A 84 -46.81 -17.97 12.09
CA ALA A 84 -45.45 -17.84 12.57
C ALA A 84 -45.24 -16.50 13.31
N PRO A 85 -44.47 -16.48 14.42
CA PRO A 85 -44.18 -15.26 15.15
C PRO A 85 -43.33 -14.29 14.30
N PRO A 86 -43.48 -12.96 14.48
CA PRO A 86 -42.72 -11.95 13.74
C PRO A 86 -41.20 -12.22 13.82
N GLY A 87 -40.52 -12.22 12.67
CA GLY A 87 -39.08 -12.48 12.56
C GLY A 87 -38.67 -13.90 12.20
N GLN A 88 -39.63 -14.84 12.19
CA GLN A 88 -39.43 -16.21 11.72
C GLN A 88 -40.16 -16.52 10.42
N CYS A 89 -40.90 -15.53 9.87
CA CYS A 89 -41.66 -15.69 8.65
C CYS A 89 -40.73 -15.75 7.41
N TYR A 90 -39.62 -15.01 7.43
CA TYR A 90 -38.60 -15.08 6.39
C TYR A 90 -37.69 -16.30 6.59
N GLN A 91 -37.66 -17.20 5.60
CA GLN A 91 -36.61 -18.19 5.48
C GLN A 91 -35.60 -17.71 4.43
N PRO A 92 -34.30 -17.59 4.76
CA PRO A 92 -33.30 -17.37 3.74
C PRO A 92 -33.35 -18.53 2.73
N PRO A 93 -33.15 -18.27 1.43
CA PRO A 93 -33.07 -19.34 0.44
C PRO A 93 -32.02 -20.38 0.89
N PRO A 94 -32.21 -21.67 0.58
CA PRO A 94 -31.23 -22.69 0.92
C PRO A 94 -29.87 -22.28 0.36
N ASN A 95 -28.94 -21.94 1.25
CA ASN A 95 -27.58 -21.62 0.82
C ASN A 95 -27.03 -22.87 0.11
N LEU A 96 -26.47 -22.70 -1.08
CA LEU A 96 -25.66 -23.74 -1.76
C LEU A 96 -24.36 -24.07 -1.01
N SER A 97 -24.18 -23.53 0.20
CA SER A 97 -23.15 -23.86 1.17
C SER A 97 -23.79 -24.01 2.56
N PRO A 98 -23.48 -25.08 3.32
CA PRO A 98 -24.00 -25.22 4.68
C PRO A 98 -23.55 -24.03 5.53
N ALA A 99 -24.44 -23.53 6.38
CA ALA A 99 -24.17 -22.49 7.38
C ALA A 99 -23.28 -23.01 8.53
N ALA A 100 -22.13 -23.61 8.19
CA ALA A 100 -21.00 -23.68 9.09
C ALA A 100 -20.20 -22.39 8.83
N GLY A 101 -20.21 -21.45 9.78
CA GLY A 101 -19.24 -20.35 9.75
C GLY A 101 -17.85 -20.92 9.51
N ASN A 102 -17.01 -20.26 8.72
CA ASN A 102 -15.67 -20.68 8.24
C ASN A 102 -14.82 -21.50 9.24
N GLN A 103 -15.22 -22.74 9.49
CA GLN A 103 -14.51 -23.71 10.29
C GLN A 103 -13.86 -24.63 9.27
N VAL A 104 -12.60 -24.34 8.99
CA VAL A 104 -11.75 -25.28 8.29
C VAL A 104 -11.70 -26.57 9.12
N PRO A 105 -12.15 -27.71 8.57
CA PRO A 105 -12.18 -28.96 9.31
C PRO A 105 -10.75 -29.36 9.65
N LEU A 106 -10.52 -29.79 10.90
CA LEU A 106 -9.22 -30.24 11.41
C LEU A 106 -8.59 -31.34 10.53
N SER A 107 -9.40 -32.10 9.79
CA SER A 107 -8.95 -33.10 8.81
C SER A 107 -8.25 -32.51 7.59
N SER A 108 -8.49 -31.24 7.24
CA SER A 108 -7.71 -30.53 6.20
C SER A 108 -6.27 -30.22 6.64
N LEU A 109 -5.95 -30.38 7.94
CA LEU A 109 -4.59 -30.34 8.49
C LEU A 109 -3.93 -31.74 8.50
N ALA A 110 -4.62 -32.81 8.13
CA ALA A 110 -4.07 -34.17 8.19
C ALA A 110 -2.92 -34.44 7.19
N PRO A 111 -2.94 -33.96 5.92
CA PRO A 111 -1.78 -34.11 5.03
C PRO A 111 -0.62 -33.18 5.42
N MET A 112 -0.80 -32.28 6.40
CA MET A 112 0.27 -31.43 6.94
C MET A 112 1.18 -32.13 7.96
N LEU A 113 0.92 -33.40 8.30
CA LEU A 113 1.75 -34.22 9.19
C LEU A 113 2.32 -35.43 8.45
N GLY A 114 3.08 -35.16 7.40
CA GLY A 114 3.98 -36.13 6.79
C GLY A 114 5.36 -36.10 7.44
N GLY A 115 5.58 -36.95 8.44
CA GLY A 115 6.92 -37.50 8.74
C GLY A 115 7.80 -36.78 9.76
N SER A 116 7.28 -36.41 10.94
CA SER A 116 8.15 -36.26 12.12
C SER A 116 7.34 -36.44 13.41
N THR A 117 7.68 -37.51 14.13
CA THR A 117 7.05 -38.04 15.34
C THR A 117 7.32 -37.19 16.59
N HIS A 118 7.05 -35.89 16.59
CA HIS A 118 7.07 -35.07 17.81
C HIS A 118 6.20 -33.83 17.64
N PHE A 119 4.90 -33.89 17.97
CA PHE A 119 4.12 -32.77 18.51
C PHE A 119 2.80 -33.31 19.05
N SER A 120 2.79 -33.60 20.36
CA SER A 120 1.60 -33.97 21.14
C SER A 120 1.39 -32.94 22.25
N GLU A 121 1.16 -31.67 21.87
CA GLU A 121 0.63 -30.65 22.79
C GLU A 121 -0.70 -30.13 22.25
N PRO A 122 -1.69 -29.87 23.13
CA PRO A 122 -2.93 -29.22 22.73
C PRO A 122 -2.62 -27.80 22.21
N LEU A 123 -3.24 -27.39 21.10
CA LEU A 123 -3.16 -26.02 20.60
C LEU A 123 -3.63 -25.06 21.70
N SER A 124 -2.69 -24.31 22.30
CA SER A 124 -3.06 -23.27 23.26
C SER A 124 -3.63 -22.06 22.52
N GLU A 125 -4.72 -21.50 23.05
CA GLU A 125 -5.36 -20.26 22.56
C GLU A 125 -4.33 -19.13 22.38
N LYS A 126 -3.35 -19.07 23.29
CA LYS A 126 -2.23 -18.12 23.26
C LYS A 126 -1.39 -18.22 21.99
N ILE A 127 -1.08 -19.43 21.51
CA ILE A 127 -0.30 -19.64 20.28
C ILE A 127 -1.10 -19.15 19.07
N ILE A 128 -2.41 -19.42 19.03
CA ILE A 128 -3.28 -18.97 17.94
C ILE A 128 -3.29 -17.44 17.88
N ASP A 129 -3.48 -16.78 19.01
CA ASP A 129 -3.46 -15.32 19.07
C ASP A 129 -2.08 -14.75 18.71
N ASP A 130 -0.97 -15.40 19.11
CA ASP A 130 0.38 -14.98 18.71
C ASP A 130 0.54 -15.04 17.17
N HIS A 131 0.03 -16.09 16.52
CA HIS A 131 0.06 -16.19 15.05
C HIS A 131 -0.82 -15.13 14.37
N LEU A 132 -2.01 -14.84 14.91
CA LEU A 132 -2.89 -13.79 14.37
C LEU A 132 -2.28 -12.40 14.52
N ALA A 133 -1.60 -12.14 15.64
CA ALA A 133 -0.86 -10.90 15.86
C ALA A 133 0.26 -10.71 14.82
N VAL A 134 1.02 -11.77 14.52
CA VAL A 134 2.07 -11.75 13.48
C VAL A 134 1.48 -11.55 12.08
N GLN A 135 0.31 -12.11 11.77
CA GLN A 135 -0.36 -11.87 10.49
C GLN A 135 -0.83 -10.42 10.36
N ALA A 136 -1.39 -9.85 11.43
CA ALA A 136 -1.79 -8.44 11.48
C ALA A 136 -0.57 -7.52 11.29
N LEU A 137 0.57 -7.87 11.89
CA LEU A 137 1.85 -7.18 11.71
C LEU A 137 2.31 -7.19 10.24
N ILE A 138 2.34 -8.35 9.60
CA ILE A 138 2.73 -8.43 8.17
C ILE A 138 1.82 -7.54 7.32
N ARG A 139 0.51 -7.58 7.59
CA ARG A 139 -0.48 -6.78 6.87
C ARG A 139 -0.28 -5.28 7.10
N SER A 140 0.06 -4.83 8.30
CA SER A 140 0.26 -3.40 8.59
C SER A 140 1.46 -2.84 7.82
N TYR A 141 2.56 -3.58 7.70
CA TYR A 141 3.70 -3.19 6.84
C TYR A 141 3.32 -3.14 5.36
N GLN A 142 2.50 -4.08 4.87
CA GLN A 142 2.04 -4.06 3.48
C GLN A 142 1.14 -2.86 3.16
N ILE A 143 0.30 -2.42 4.10
CA ILE A 143 -0.63 -1.31 3.91
C ILE A 143 0.07 0.03 4.13
N ARG A 144 0.83 0.16 5.22
CA ARG A 144 1.32 1.45 5.73
C ARG A 144 2.83 1.55 5.84
N GLY A 145 3.60 0.52 5.47
CA GLY A 145 5.06 0.55 5.59
C GLY A 145 5.70 1.71 4.83
N HIS A 146 5.06 2.17 3.75
CA HIS A 146 5.48 3.34 2.97
C HIS A 146 5.48 4.65 3.77
N HIS A 147 4.74 4.76 4.88
CA HIS A 147 4.78 5.93 5.76
C HIS A 147 6.09 6.06 6.55
N ILE A 148 6.81 4.95 6.75
CA ILE A 148 8.08 4.92 7.50
C ILE A 148 9.27 4.87 6.53
N ALA A 149 8.99 4.75 5.23
CA ALA A 149 10.02 4.64 4.22
C ALA A 149 10.90 5.90 4.20
N GLN A 150 12.21 5.68 4.12
CA GLN A 150 13.22 6.74 4.02
C GLN A 150 13.26 7.27 2.57
N LEU A 151 12.28 8.08 2.22
CA LEU A 151 12.09 8.62 0.87
C LEU A 151 12.79 9.96 0.64
N ASP A 152 12.94 10.76 1.71
CA ASP A 152 13.51 12.10 1.61
C ASP A 152 15.05 12.06 1.63
N PRO A 153 15.73 12.39 0.52
CA PRO A 153 17.19 12.43 0.49
C PRO A 153 17.78 13.57 1.33
N LEU A 154 17.00 14.60 1.66
CA LEU A 154 17.44 15.75 2.46
C LEU A 154 17.17 15.56 3.96
N GLY A 155 16.29 14.62 4.33
CA GLY A 155 15.89 14.40 5.72
C GLY A 155 15.22 15.61 6.38
N ILE A 156 14.55 16.45 5.59
CA ILE A 156 13.85 17.66 6.03
C ILE A 156 12.34 17.47 6.16
N GLN A 157 11.78 16.36 5.66
CA GLN A 157 10.40 15.99 5.89
C GLN A 157 10.17 15.75 7.39
N ALA A 158 9.78 16.82 8.08
CA ALA A 158 9.09 16.77 9.37
C ALA A 158 7.62 16.36 9.17
N ALA A 159 7.38 15.37 8.31
CA ALA A 159 6.06 14.76 8.25
C ALA A 159 5.84 14.09 9.61
N ASP A 160 4.67 14.28 10.21
CA ASP A 160 4.24 13.75 11.52
C ASP A 160 4.05 12.21 11.48
N LEU A 161 5.02 11.54 10.87
CA LEU A 161 5.13 10.11 10.68
C LEU A 161 6.04 9.65 11.82
N ASP A 162 5.51 8.88 12.75
CA ASP A 162 6.37 8.23 13.75
C ASP A 162 7.35 7.32 13.00
N ASP A 163 8.62 7.72 12.97
CA ASP A 163 9.71 7.02 12.27
C ASP A 163 9.95 5.59 12.76
N LYS A 164 9.33 5.20 13.88
CA LYS A 164 9.62 3.92 14.54
C LYS A 164 8.63 2.83 14.19
N HIS A 165 7.34 3.15 14.03
CA HIS A 165 6.30 2.15 13.81
C HIS A 165 5.14 2.73 13.00
N PRO A 166 4.49 1.93 12.11
CA PRO A 166 3.33 2.41 11.38
C PRO A 166 2.25 2.77 12.39
N GLN A 167 1.46 3.82 12.14
CA GLN A 167 0.41 4.29 13.07
C GLN A 167 -0.58 3.18 13.49
N GLU A 168 -0.72 2.12 12.68
CA GLU A 168 -1.47 0.92 13.04
C GLU A 168 -0.80 0.05 14.13
N LEU A 169 0.42 0.33 14.56
CA LEU A 169 1.06 -0.28 15.75
C LEU A 169 1.00 0.63 16.97
N ILE A 170 0.68 1.92 16.80
CA ILE A 170 0.65 2.93 17.85
C ILE A 170 -0.69 3.67 17.79
N PHE A 171 -1.74 3.08 18.37
CA PHE A 171 -2.90 3.86 18.75
C PHE A 171 -2.68 4.38 20.18
N HIS A 172 -2.47 5.69 20.31
CA HIS A 172 -2.44 6.34 21.62
C HIS A 172 -3.86 6.42 22.19
N ASN A 173 -4.00 5.97 23.44
CA ASN A 173 -5.19 5.97 24.29
C ASN A 173 -6.16 7.14 24.04
N PHE A 174 -7.23 6.91 23.29
CA PHE A 174 -8.45 7.70 23.40
C PHE A 174 -9.62 6.74 23.65
N TRP A 175 -10.09 6.75 24.90
CA TRP A 175 -11.30 6.11 25.44
C TRP A 175 -11.20 4.62 25.87
N PRO A 176 -11.29 4.31 27.19
CA PRO A 176 -10.98 2.98 27.74
C PRO A 176 -12.13 1.96 27.74
N SER A 177 -13.23 2.16 27.02
CA SER A 177 -14.44 1.31 27.19
C SER A 177 -14.77 0.34 26.06
N SER A 178 -13.96 0.26 24.99
CA SER A 178 -14.03 -0.88 24.05
C SER A 178 -12.76 -0.93 23.18
N ILE A 179 -11.76 -1.68 23.63
CA ILE A 179 -10.59 -1.99 22.80
C ILE A 179 -11.07 -2.98 21.74
N SER A 180 -11.02 -2.59 20.47
CA SER A 180 -11.31 -3.49 19.35
C SER A 180 -10.32 -4.66 19.33
N TYR A 181 -10.72 -5.83 18.83
CA TYR A 181 -9.82 -6.98 18.70
C TYR A 181 -8.55 -6.63 17.89
N ALA A 182 -8.66 -5.74 16.90
CA ALA A 182 -7.52 -5.21 16.17
C ALA A 182 -6.53 -4.46 17.07
N GLN A 183 -7.00 -3.59 17.96
CA GLN A 183 -6.15 -2.90 18.93
C GLN A 183 -5.51 -3.86 19.95
N GLN A 184 -6.22 -4.92 20.35
CA GLN A 184 -5.64 -5.96 21.23
C GLN A 184 -4.46 -6.66 20.56
N LEU A 185 -4.60 -7.03 19.28
CA LEU A 185 -3.52 -7.64 18.50
C LEU A 185 -2.32 -6.69 18.35
N GLN A 186 -2.55 -5.39 18.18
CA GLN A 186 -1.49 -4.39 18.05
C GLN A 186 -0.66 -4.25 19.34
N HIS A 187 -1.32 -4.11 20.50
CA HIS A 187 -0.63 -4.09 21.80
C HIS A 187 0.15 -5.37 22.03
N LYS A 188 -0.40 -6.51 21.63
CA LYS A 188 0.27 -7.80 21.75
C LYS A 188 1.55 -7.88 20.92
N VAL A 189 1.53 -7.37 19.68
CA VAL A 189 2.76 -7.29 18.86
C VAL A 189 3.80 -6.40 19.53
N ALA A 190 3.41 -5.24 20.05
CA ALA A 190 4.32 -4.35 20.74
C ALA A 190 4.96 -5.01 21.99
N ASP A 191 4.17 -5.76 22.76
CA ASP A 191 4.66 -6.53 23.91
C ASP A 191 5.61 -7.65 23.50
N MET A 192 5.30 -8.36 22.40
CA MET A 192 6.17 -9.41 21.84
C MET A 192 7.52 -8.83 21.38
N MET A 193 7.53 -7.62 20.82
CA MET A 193 8.76 -6.96 20.37
C MET A 193 9.68 -6.54 21.54
N GLN A 194 9.14 -6.33 22.74
CA GLN A 194 9.92 -6.00 23.93
C GLN A 194 10.60 -7.22 24.57
N LYS A 195 10.07 -8.43 24.34
CA LYS A 195 10.57 -9.67 24.94
C LYS A 195 11.50 -10.40 23.97
N GLU A 196 12.78 -10.52 24.33
CA GLU A 196 13.75 -11.23 23.49
C GLU A 196 13.36 -12.69 23.23
N THR A 197 12.71 -13.35 24.19
CA THR A 197 12.21 -14.71 24.06
C THR A 197 11.14 -14.85 22.97
N ASP A 198 10.26 -13.86 22.83
CA ASP A 198 9.19 -13.87 21.82
C ASP A 198 9.73 -13.53 20.42
N MET A 199 10.82 -12.76 20.34
CA MET A 199 11.50 -12.44 19.09
C MET A 199 12.19 -13.64 18.41
N GLU A 200 12.54 -14.66 19.20
CA GLU A 200 13.18 -15.89 18.73
C GLU A 200 12.17 -17.00 18.40
N LYS A 201 10.90 -16.82 18.77
CA LYS A 201 9.83 -17.76 18.41
C LYS A 201 9.60 -17.80 16.90
N VAL A 202 9.40 -19.01 16.40
CA VAL A 202 9.18 -19.29 14.97
C VAL A 202 7.68 -19.27 14.67
N PHE A 203 7.31 -18.47 13.67
CA PHE A 203 5.93 -18.30 13.23
C PHE A 203 5.76 -18.81 11.80
N LYS A 204 4.67 -19.54 11.55
CA LYS A 204 4.24 -19.93 10.21
C LYS A 204 3.75 -18.69 9.45
N LEU A 205 4.25 -18.50 8.24
CA LEU A 205 3.89 -17.37 7.40
C LEU A 205 2.51 -17.59 6.74
N PRO A 206 1.69 -16.53 6.62
CA PRO A 206 0.45 -16.60 5.87
C PRO A 206 0.72 -16.76 4.36
N SER A 207 -0.25 -17.28 3.60
CA SER A 207 -0.16 -17.37 2.13
C SER A 207 -0.17 -16.01 1.43
N THR A 208 -0.46 -14.94 2.17
CA THR A 208 -0.51 -13.55 1.69
C THR A 208 0.84 -12.86 1.71
N THR A 209 1.94 -13.56 2.01
CA THR A 209 3.29 -13.02 1.97
C THR A 209 4.29 -13.97 1.31
N PHE A 210 5.31 -13.38 0.70
CA PHE A 210 6.43 -14.04 0.05
C PHE A 210 7.78 -13.74 0.73
N ILE A 211 7.78 -13.06 1.89
CA ILE A 211 9.02 -12.75 2.66
C ILE A 211 9.81 -14.01 3.04
N GLY A 212 9.14 -15.16 3.16
CA GLY A 212 9.77 -16.46 3.44
C GLY A 212 10.57 -17.03 2.28
N GLY A 213 10.31 -16.60 1.05
CA GLY A 213 10.83 -17.26 -0.15
C GLY A 213 10.44 -18.74 -0.17
N LYS A 214 11.39 -19.62 0.11
CA LYS A 214 11.17 -21.08 0.20
C LYS A 214 10.74 -21.55 1.59
N GLU A 215 10.98 -20.74 2.62
CA GLU A 215 10.71 -21.08 4.02
C GLU A 215 9.25 -20.77 4.35
N LYS A 216 8.57 -21.72 4.99
CA LYS A 216 7.15 -21.58 5.41
C LYS A 216 6.99 -20.98 6.80
N ALA A 217 8.07 -20.90 7.56
CA ALA A 217 8.07 -20.35 8.91
C ALA A 217 9.39 -19.62 9.18
N LEU A 218 9.33 -18.52 9.92
CA LEU A 218 10.47 -17.67 10.25
C LEU A 218 10.39 -17.20 11.71
N PRO A 219 11.53 -16.94 12.37
CA PRO A 219 11.50 -16.27 13.67
C PRO A 219 10.97 -14.84 13.53
N LEU A 220 10.25 -14.34 14.53
CA LEU A 220 9.64 -13.00 14.51
C LEU A 220 10.67 -11.90 14.19
N ARG A 221 11.88 -12.00 14.76
CA ARG A 221 12.99 -11.08 14.49
C ARG A 221 13.32 -11.00 13.00
N GLU A 222 13.32 -12.13 12.29
CA GLU A 222 13.62 -12.18 10.86
C GLU A 222 12.44 -11.69 10.03
N ILE A 223 11.19 -11.96 10.45
CA ILE A 223 9.98 -11.43 9.81
C ILE A 223 10.02 -9.90 9.78
N ILE A 224 10.19 -9.27 10.95
CA ILE A 224 10.24 -7.80 11.08
C ILE A 224 11.37 -7.24 10.23
N LYS A 225 12.58 -7.80 10.34
CA LYS A 225 13.74 -7.37 9.56
C LYS A 225 13.49 -7.45 8.04
N ARG A 226 12.83 -8.50 7.55
CA ARG A 226 12.51 -8.62 6.11
C ARG A 226 11.44 -7.63 5.68
N LEU A 227 10.42 -7.38 6.51
CA LEU A 227 9.38 -6.38 6.25
C LEU A 227 9.95 -4.96 6.21
N GLU A 228 10.74 -4.58 7.21
CA GLU A 228 11.43 -3.28 7.27
C GLU A 228 12.34 -3.08 6.05
N ASN A 229 13.10 -4.11 5.67
CA ASN A 229 13.96 -4.04 4.48
C ASN A 229 13.17 -3.87 3.18
N THR A 230 11.94 -4.38 3.11
CA THR A 230 11.12 -4.38 1.90
C THR A 230 10.29 -3.10 1.77
N TYR A 231 9.66 -2.66 2.87
CA TYR A 231 8.63 -1.61 2.84
C TYR A 231 9.08 -0.27 3.44
N CYS A 232 10.14 -0.24 4.25
CA CYS A 232 10.51 0.93 5.06
C CYS A 232 11.91 1.49 4.75
N ARG A 233 12.58 1.01 3.71
CA ARG A 233 13.87 1.57 3.26
C ARG A 233 13.66 2.69 2.25
N SER A 234 14.43 2.70 1.17
CA SER A 234 14.38 3.74 0.13
C SER A 234 13.24 3.54 -0.89
N ILE A 235 12.32 2.62 -0.63
CA ILE A 235 11.16 2.34 -1.46
C ILE A 235 9.93 2.31 -0.56
N GLY A 236 8.97 3.21 -0.83
CA GLY A 236 7.65 3.21 -0.22
C GLY A 236 6.66 2.61 -1.22
N ALA A 237 6.22 1.38 -0.96
CA ALA A 237 5.29 0.69 -1.85
C ALA A 237 3.84 0.94 -1.40
N GLU A 238 3.06 1.58 -2.25
CA GLU A 238 1.62 1.78 -2.06
C GLU A 238 0.87 1.00 -3.15
N PHE A 239 0.21 -0.08 -2.76
CA PHE A 239 -0.49 -0.96 -3.70
C PHE A 239 -1.74 -1.65 -3.13
N MET A 240 -1.92 -1.63 -1.80
CA MET A 240 -3.01 -2.34 -1.14
C MET A 240 -4.40 -1.74 -1.40
N PHE A 241 -4.48 -0.57 -2.06
CA PHE A 241 -5.73 0.00 -2.59
C PHE A 241 -6.23 -0.73 -3.85
N ILE A 242 -5.41 -1.59 -4.46
CA ILE A 242 -5.79 -2.37 -5.65
C ILE A 242 -6.73 -3.51 -5.23
N ASN A 243 -7.92 -3.54 -5.84
CA ASN A 243 -8.93 -4.56 -5.54
C ASN A 243 -8.57 -5.97 -6.05
N SER A 244 -7.73 -6.07 -7.09
CA SER A 244 -7.34 -7.36 -7.68
C SER A 244 -6.29 -8.07 -6.82
N LEU A 245 -6.66 -9.23 -6.27
CA LEU A 245 -5.75 -10.09 -5.51
C LEU A 245 -4.56 -10.56 -6.34
N GLU A 246 -4.77 -10.85 -7.62
CA GLU A 246 -3.71 -11.28 -8.54
C GLU A 246 -2.64 -10.20 -8.69
N GLN A 247 -3.06 -8.95 -8.91
CA GLN A 247 -2.14 -7.81 -9.03
C GLN A 247 -1.40 -7.56 -7.71
N CYS A 248 -2.10 -7.58 -6.58
CA CYS A 248 -1.48 -7.46 -5.26
C CYS A 248 -0.45 -8.56 -5.02
N ASN A 249 -0.76 -9.82 -5.34
CA ASN A 249 0.17 -10.94 -5.19
C ASN A 249 1.37 -10.82 -6.13
N TRP A 250 1.18 -10.36 -7.36
CA TRP A 250 2.25 -10.10 -8.32
C TRP A 250 3.24 -9.05 -7.81
N ILE A 251 2.73 -7.99 -7.15
CA ILE A 251 3.56 -6.95 -6.53
C ILE A 251 4.29 -7.51 -5.32
N ARG A 252 3.59 -8.18 -4.40
CA ARG A 252 4.20 -8.81 -3.21
C ARG A 252 5.31 -9.78 -3.61
N GLN A 253 5.08 -10.62 -4.61
CA GLN A 253 6.10 -11.56 -5.09
C GLN A 253 7.36 -10.84 -5.59
N ARG A 254 7.24 -9.69 -6.24
CA ARG A 254 8.39 -8.91 -6.72
C ARG A 254 9.11 -8.13 -5.63
N LEU A 255 8.39 -7.67 -4.61
CA LEU A 255 8.98 -6.86 -3.53
C LEU A 255 9.51 -7.72 -2.39
N GLU A 256 8.73 -8.70 -1.93
CA GLU A 256 9.03 -9.47 -0.71
C GLU A 256 9.99 -10.63 -0.95
N SER A 257 10.14 -11.10 -2.20
CA SER A 257 11.04 -12.21 -2.49
C SER A 257 12.48 -11.91 -2.02
N PRO A 258 13.11 -12.80 -1.23
CA PRO A 258 14.44 -12.54 -0.71
C PRO A 258 15.47 -12.29 -1.82
N GLY A 259 16.21 -11.19 -1.70
CA GLY A 259 17.33 -10.86 -2.59
C GLY A 259 16.98 -10.12 -3.87
N VAL A 260 15.72 -9.68 -4.06
CA VAL A 260 15.30 -8.88 -5.24
C VAL A 260 16.07 -7.56 -5.40
N MET A 261 16.53 -6.98 -4.29
CA MET A 261 17.31 -5.74 -4.29
C MET A 261 18.82 -5.96 -4.53
N LYS A 262 19.29 -7.21 -4.66
CA LYS A 262 20.70 -7.50 -4.91
C LYS A 262 21.03 -7.22 -6.37
N MET A 263 21.98 -6.32 -6.59
CA MET A 263 22.48 -5.96 -7.91
C MET A 263 23.88 -6.51 -8.15
N GLY A 264 24.14 -6.98 -9.36
CA GLY A 264 25.48 -7.38 -9.79
C GLY A 264 26.41 -6.18 -9.94
N ASP A 265 27.73 -6.41 -9.84
CA ASP A 265 28.70 -5.32 -9.85
C ASP A 265 28.75 -4.58 -11.20
N GLU A 266 28.57 -5.29 -12.31
CA GLU A 266 28.46 -4.69 -13.64
C GLU A 266 27.24 -3.77 -13.77
N GLN A 267 26.11 -4.13 -13.15
CA GLN A 267 24.92 -3.27 -13.13
C GLN A 267 25.16 -2.00 -12.31
N LYS A 268 25.84 -2.12 -11.15
CA LYS A 268 26.23 -0.96 -10.33
C LYS A 268 27.15 -0.02 -11.11
N LYS A 269 28.18 -0.55 -11.79
CA LYS A 269 29.09 0.23 -12.65
C LYS A 269 28.33 0.93 -13.78
N LEU A 270 27.37 0.25 -14.41
CA LEU A 270 26.54 0.82 -15.47
C LEU A 270 25.67 1.98 -14.97
N ILE A 271 25.03 1.83 -13.81
CA ILE A 271 24.23 2.89 -13.19
C ILE A 271 25.12 4.09 -12.85
N LEU A 272 26.27 3.84 -12.22
CA LEU A 272 27.23 4.89 -11.89
C LEU A 272 27.67 5.65 -13.15
N ALA A 273 28.04 4.95 -14.22
CA ALA A 273 28.43 5.57 -15.49
C ALA A 273 27.30 6.37 -16.17
N ARG A 274 26.04 6.03 -15.92
CA ARG A 274 24.87 6.82 -16.39
C ARG A 274 24.72 8.09 -15.54
N LEU A 275 24.82 7.97 -14.22
CA LEU A 275 24.81 9.09 -13.27
C LEU A 275 25.93 10.09 -13.55
N THR A 276 27.18 9.63 -13.68
CA THR A 276 28.34 10.50 -13.98
C THR A 276 28.14 11.29 -15.27
N ARG A 277 27.54 10.69 -16.30
CA ARG A 277 27.21 11.41 -17.54
C ARG A 277 26.11 12.44 -17.36
N ALA A 278 25.08 12.11 -16.59
CA ALA A 278 23.99 13.05 -16.28
C ALA A 278 24.52 14.27 -15.52
N THR A 279 25.28 14.05 -14.45
CA THR A 279 25.88 15.11 -13.63
C THR A 279 26.92 15.92 -14.42
N GLY A 280 27.80 15.26 -15.17
CA GLY A 280 28.82 15.93 -15.96
C GLY A 280 28.25 16.80 -17.07
N PHE A 281 27.13 16.38 -17.68
CA PHE A 281 26.42 17.18 -18.68
C PHE A 281 25.85 18.47 -18.07
N GLU A 282 25.18 18.39 -16.92
CA GLU A 282 24.67 19.59 -16.24
C GLU A 282 25.80 20.53 -15.82
N ALA A 283 26.87 20.00 -15.20
CA ALA A 283 28.02 20.79 -14.79
C ALA A 283 28.68 21.51 -15.98
N PHE A 284 28.76 20.85 -17.14
CA PHE A 284 29.25 21.46 -18.36
C PHE A 284 28.36 22.61 -18.83
N LEU A 285 27.04 22.39 -18.92
CA LEU A 285 26.10 23.42 -19.34
C LEU A 285 26.13 24.63 -18.40
N ALA A 286 26.14 24.40 -17.09
CA ALA A 286 26.20 25.45 -16.08
C ALA A 286 27.47 26.29 -16.19
N ARG A 287 28.61 25.68 -16.54
CA ARG A 287 29.88 26.40 -16.73
C ARG A 287 29.94 27.16 -18.05
N LYS A 288 29.45 26.58 -19.14
CA LYS A 288 29.55 27.16 -20.48
C LYS A 288 28.52 28.27 -20.72
N TRP A 289 27.31 28.11 -20.18
CA TRP A 289 26.21 29.06 -20.32
C TRP A 289 25.58 29.35 -18.95
N SER A 290 26.31 30.09 -18.11
CA SER A 290 25.91 30.40 -16.73
C SER A 290 24.61 31.18 -16.61
N SER A 291 24.33 32.08 -17.56
CA SER A 291 23.18 32.98 -17.54
C SER A 291 21.96 32.44 -18.29
N GLU A 292 22.12 31.35 -19.05
CA GLU A 292 21.05 30.80 -19.88
C GLU A 292 20.11 29.90 -19.08
N LYS A 293 18.81 30.05 -19.36
CA LYS A 293 17.80 29.15 -18.81
C LYS A 293 17.93 27.78 -19.48
N ARG A 294 18.22 26.75 -18.66
CA ARG A 294 18.40 25.36 -19.11
C ARG A 294 17.47 24.35 -18.44
N PHE A 295 16.83 24.70 -17.33
CA PHE A 295 16.02 23.79 -16.49
C PHE A 295 16.77 22.50 -16.14
N GLY A 296 17.91 22.65 -15.48
CA GLY A 296 18.81 21.53 -15.18
C GLY A 296 18.19 20.47 -14.26
N LEU A 297 18.80 19.30 -14.30
CA LEU A 297 18.39 18.11 -13.55
C LEU A 297 19.15 17.94 -12.22
N GLU A 298 19.79 19.00 -11.71
CA GLU A 298 20.60 18.92 -10.49
C GLU A 298 19.73 18.46 -9.30
N GLY A 299 20.24 17.50 -8.54
CA GLY A 299 19.54 16.84 -7.43
C GLY A 299 18.54 15.75 -7.84
N ALA A 300 18.27 15.58 -9.15
CA ALA A 300 17.36 14.56 -9.69
C ALA A 300 18.00 13.76 -10.84
N GLU A 301 19.33 13.67 -10.87
CA GLU A 301 20.10 13.02 -11.92
C GLU A 301 19.78 11.52 -12.04
N ILE A 302 19.24 10.92 -10.98
CA ILE A 302 18.75 9.53 -10.96
C ILE A 302 17.66 9.25 -12.00
N LEU A 303 16.97 10.28 -12.51
CA LEU A 303 16.02 10.16 -13.60
C LEU A 303 16.67 9.53 -14.85
N ILE A 304 17.92 9.85 -15.16
CA ILE A 304 18.61 9.35 -16.36
C ILE A 304 18.85 7.83 -16.29
N PRO A 305 19.51 7.26 -15.27
CA PRO A 305 19.63 5.81 -15.17
C PRO A 305 18.26 5.12 -15.04
N ALA A 306 17.28 5.72 -14.34
CA ALA A 306 15.94 5.16 -14.22
C ALA A 306 15.23 5.02 -15.56
N MET A 307 15.14 6.11 -16.35
CA MET A 307 14.54 6.08 -17.69
C MET A 307 15.25 5.09 -18.61
N LYS A 308 16.58 5.04 -18.56
CA LYS A 308 17.34 4.07 -19.36
C LYS A 308 17.07 2.64 -18.91
N GLN A 309 16.91 2.38 -17.62
CA GLN A 309 16.57 1.04 -17.12
C GLN A 309 15.19 0.60 -17.58
N VAL A 310 14.20 1.51 -17.59
CA VAL A 310 12.88 1.25 -18.17
C VAL A 310 13.01 0.88 -19.64
N ILE A 311 13.72 1.68 -20.42
CA ILE A 311 13.94 1.43 -21.85
C ILE A 311 14.64 0.09 -22.08
N ASP A 312 15.70 -0.22 -21.34
CA ASP A 312 16.44 -1.47 -21.46
C ASP A 312 15.53 -2.68 -21.19
N LYS A 313 14.75 -2.63 -20.10
CA LYS A 313 13.85 -3.73 -19.75
C LYS A 313 12.69 -3.87 -20.73
N SER A 314 12.12 -2.77 -21.19
CA SER A 314 11.08 -2.78 -22.23
C SER A 314 11.61 -3.39 -23.54
N THR A 315 12.84 -3.03 -23.94
CA THR A 315 13.47 -3.57 -25.16
C THR A 315 13.74 -5.08 -25.03
N GLU A 316 14.15 -5.55 -23.85
CA GLU A 316 14.32 -6.97 -23.56
C GLU A 316 13.01 -7.74 -23.78
N LEU A 317 11.90 -7.18 -23.31
CA LEU A 317 10.54 -7.71 -23.45
C LEU A 317 9.94 -7.57 -24.87
N GLY A 318 10.67 -6.98 -25.82
CA GLY A 318 10.25 -6.88 -27.22
C GLY A 318 9.64 -5.54 -27.64
N VAL A 319 9.70 -4.50 -26.81
CA VAL A 319 9.25 -3.16 -27.19
C VAL A 319 10.24 -2.54 -28.17
N GLU A 320 9.73 -2.09 -29.33
CA GLU A 320 10.54 -1.50 -30.40
C GLU A 320 10.50 0.04 -30.42
N SER A 321 9.47 0.64 -29.81
CA SER A 321 9.24 2.08 -29.83
C SER A 321 8.83 2.60 -28.46
N VAL A 322 9.44 3.71 -28.03
CA VAL A 322 9.09 4.41 -26.80
C VAL A 322 8.85 5.87 -27.13
N VAL A 323 7.62 6.32 -26.88
CA VAL A 323 7.18 7.70 -27.05
C VAL A 323 7.02 8.33 -25.67
N MET A 324 7.64 9.49 -25.45
CA MET A 324 7.76 10.12 -24.14
C MET A 324 7.26 11.56 -24.18
N GLY A 325 6.34 11.90 -23.29
CA GLY A 325 6.01 13.27 -22.90
C GLY A 325 6.74 13.63 -21.60
N MET A 326 7.37 14.80 -21.55
CA MET A 326 8.04 15.26 -20.34
C MET A 326 8.02 16.80 -20.24
N PRO A 327 8.02 17.36 -19.03
CA PRO A 327 8.11 18.80 -18.81
C PRO A 327 9.53 19.32 -19.12
N HIS A 328 9.77 20.60 -18.86
CA HIS A 328 11.06 21.25 -19.11
C HIS A 328 12.23 20.70 -18.25
N ARG A 329 11.96 20.12 -17.06
CA ARG A 329 13.02 19.81 -16.09
C ARG A 329 13.86 18.62 -16.57
N GLY A 330 15.16 18.85 -16.74
CA GLY A 330 16.11 17.86 -17.23
C GLY A 330 15.93 17.46 -18.69
N ARG A 331 15.12 18.19 -19.48
CA ARG A 331 14.80 17.78 -20.86
C ARG A 331 16.05 17.69 -21.75
N LEU A 332 16.94 18.67 -21.68
CA LEU A 332 18.20 18.65 -22.44
C LEU A 332 19.06 17.44 -22.05
N ASN A 333 19.05 17.06 -20.77
CA ASN A 333 19.76 15.89 -20.26
C ASN A 333 19.17 14.59 -20.82
N VAL A 334 17.84 14.47 -20.86
CA VAL A 334 17.15 13.33 -21.47
C VAL A 334 17.46 13.23 -22.97
N LEU A 335 17.41 14.34 -23.71
CA LEU A 335 17.76 14.38 -25.13
C LEU A 335 19.21 13.89 -25.36
N ALA A 336 20.17 14.38 -24.57
CA ALA A 336 21.57 14.01 -24.69
C ALA A 336 21.88 12.57 -24.24
N ASN A 337 21.43 12.18 -23.04
CA ASN A 337 21.88 10.96 -22.37
C ASN A 337 20.94 9.76 -22.54
N VAL A 338 19.64 9.99 -22.80
CA VAL A 338 18.65 8.93 -23.07
C VAL A 338 18.45 8.74 -24.56
N CYS A 339 18.07 9.81 -25.28
CA CYS A 339 17.77 9.75 -26.71
C CYS A 339 19.05 9.68 -27.55
N ARG A 340 20.18 10.22 -27.04
CA ARG A 340 21.46 10.34 -27.76
C ARG A 340 21.38 11.31 -28.94
N LYS A 341 20.63 12.40 -28.79
CA LYS A 341 20.67 13.50 -29.75
C LYS A 341 22.11 14.03 -29.82
N PRO A 342 22.68 14.23 -31.02
CA PRO A 342 24.03 14.75 -31.17
C PRO A 342 24.22 16.04 -30.37
N LEU A 343 25.32 16.11 -29.61
CA LEU A 343 25.57 17.25 -28.72
C LEU A 343 25.70 18.56 -29.48
N GLU A 344 26.26 18.53 -30.69
CA GLU A 344 26.34 19.69 -31.58
C GLU A 344 24.96 20.31 -31.84
N GLN A 345 23.94 19.49 -32.13
CA GLN A 345 22.57 19.97 -32.37
C GLN A 345 21.92 20.54 -31.12
N ILE A 346 22.33 20.11 -29.93
CA ILE A 346 21.86 20.67 -28.66
C ILE A 346 22.58 22.00 -28.38
N PHE A 347 23.89 22.05 -28.58
CA PHE A 347 24.71 23.20 -28.25
C PHE A 347 24.50 24.38 -29.20
N THR A 348 24.20 24.12 -30.49
CA THR A 348 23.84 25.19 -31.42
C THR A 348 22.58 25.93 -30.98
N GLN A 349 21.63 25.27 -30.30
CA GLN A 349 20.41 25.89 -29.77
C GLN A 349 20.64 26.85 -28.59
N PHE A 350 21.86 26.91 -28.06
CA PHE A 350 22.25 27.95 -27.11
C PHE A 350 22.82 29.19 -27.78
N ALA A 351 23.13 29.12 -29.09
CA ALA A 351 23.38 30.30 -29.88
C ALA A 351 22.06 30.87 -30.39
N ALA A 352 22.03 32.17 -30.70
CA ALA A 352 20.92 32.76 -31.44
C ALA A 352 20.95 32.15 -32.85
N LEU A 353 20.04 31.21 -33.11
CA LEU A 353 19.84 30.61 -34.43
C LEU A 353 18.70 31.35 -35.13
N GLU A 354 18.90 31.66 -36.39
CA GLU A 354 17.79 32.05 -37.28
C GLU A 354 16.93 30.81 -37.55
N ALA A 355 15.62 30.99 -37.67
CA ALA A 355 14.70 29.91 -37.98
C ALA A 355 15.05 29.33 -39.36
N ALA A 356 15.38 28.04 -39.42
CA ALA A 356 15.75 27.37 -40.66
C ALA A 356 14.53 26.95 -41.51
N ASP A 357 13.35 26.83 -40.88
CA ASP A 357 12.08 26.37 -41.49
C ASP A 357 11.01 27.47 -41.46
N ASP A 358 9.94 27.29 -42.24
CA ASP A 358 8.72 28.12 -42.23
C ASP A 358 7.98 28.01 -40.88
N GLY A 359 8.38 28.83 -39.90
CA GLY A 359 7.71 28.92 -38.61
C GLY A 359 8.37 29.92 -37.66
N SER A 360 7.63 30.33 -36.62
CA SER A 360 8.16 31.23 -35.58
C SER A 360 9.24 30.59 -34.69
N GLY A 361 9.43 29.28 -34.80
CA GLY A 361 10.25 28.49 -33.88
C GLY A 361 9.63 28.37 -32.48
N ASP A 362 10.34 27.67 -31.59
CA ASP A 362 10.05 27.59 -30.16
C ASP A 362 11.37 27.40 -29.37
N VAL A 363 11.33 27.56 -28.05
CA VAL A 363 12.50 27.42 -27.19
C VAL A 363 13.02 25.99 -27.15
N LYS A 364 14.36 25.85 -26.98
CA LYS A 364 15.11 24.58 -27.02
C LYS A 364 14.55 23.43 -26.20
N TYR A 365 13.81 23.72 -25.12
CA TYR A 365 13.22 22.74 -24.22
C TYR A 365 11.72 22.46 -24.48
N HIS A 366 11.16 22.91 -25.61
CA HIS A 366 9.84 22.50 -26.10
C HIS A 366 9.92 21.61 -27.34
N LEU A 367 11.03 21.69 -28.07
CA LEU A 367 11.21 20.98 -29.32
C LEU A 367 11.19 19.45 -29.11
N GLY A 368 10.48 18.76 -29.98
CA GLY A 368 10.45 17.31 -30.04
C GLY A 368 11.73 16.72 -30.64
N THR A 369 11.85 15.41 -30.60
CA THR A 369 12.97 14.68 -31.20
C THR A 369 12.55 13.26 -31.51
N TYR A 370 12.98 12.76 -32.67
CA TYR A 370 12.87 11.36 -33.07
C TYR A 370 14.27 10.81 -33.34
N ILE A 371 14.63 9.69 -32.71
CA ILE A 371 15.91 9.02 -32.92
C ILE A 371 15.70 7.52 -32.95
N GLU A 372 16.22 6.88 -33.97
CA GLU A 372 16.40 5.43 -34.01
C GLU A 372 17.86 5.10 -33.69
N ARG A 373 18.07 4.16 -32.77
CA ARG A 373 19.43 3.70 -32.43
C ARG A 373 19.45 2.28 -31.89
N LEU A 374 20.61 1.66 -31.97
CA LEU A 374 20.88 0.40 -31.30
C LEU A 374 20.93 0.60 -29.77
N ASN A 375 20.16 -0.21 -29.03
CA ASN A 375 20.36 -0.35 -27.59
C ASN A 375 21.52 -1.31 -27.33
N ARG A 376 22.65 -0.79 -26.87
CA ARG A 376 23.87 -1.58 -26.61
C ARG A 376 23.73 -2.62 -25.48
N VAL A 377 22.72 -2.48 -24.62
CA VAL A 377 22.50 -3.46 -23.52
C VAL A 377 21.80 -4.70 -24.06
N THR A 378 20.84 -4.53 -24.96
CA THR A 378 20.01 -5.62 -25.49
C THR A 378 20.37 -6.03 -26.92
N ASN A 379 21.24 -5.27 -27.60
CA ASN A 379 21.57 -5.39 -29.02
C ASN A 379 20.35 -5.38 -29.97
N LYS A 380 19.29 -4.66 -29.59
CA LYS A 380 18.10 -4.45 -30.42
C LYS A 380 17.97 -2.99 -30.83
N ASN A 381 17.47 -2.73 -32.03
CA ASN A 381 17.12 -1.37 -32.43
C ASN A 381 15.91 -0.88 -31.64
N ILE A 382 15.93 0.40 -31.28
CA ILE A 382 14.83 1.05 -30.59
C ILE A 382 14.60 2.44 -31.18
N ARG A 383 13.32 2.76 -31.39
CA ARG A 383 12.84 4.07 -31.79
C ARG A 383 12.45 4.86 -30.54
N LEU A 384 13.04 6.03 -30.36
CA LEU A 384 12.78 6.92 -29.23
C LEU A 384 12.23 8.23 -29.76
N ALA A 385 11.05 8.61 -29.28
CA ALA A 385 10.44 9.88 -29.59
C ALA A 385 10.16 10.68 -28.31
N VAL A 386 10.61 11.93 -28.27
CA VAL A 386 10.16 12.91 -27.27
C VAL A 386 9.24 13.88 -27.99
N VAL A 387 7.99 13.97 -27.54
CA VAL A 387 7.00 14.83 -28.18
C VAL A 387 7.29 16.30 -27.86
N ALA A 388 6.93 17.19 -28.78
CA ALA A 388 6.94 18.61 -28.51
C ALA A 388 5.85 18.96 -27.48
N ASN A 389 6.09 19.98 -26.67
CA ASN A 389 5.13 20.43 -25.66
C ASN A 389 5.22 21.94 -25.46
N PRO A 390 4.09 22.64 -25.20
CA PRO A 390 4.11 24.04 -24.80
C PRO A 390 4.62 24.20 -23.35
N SER A 391 4.69 25.45 -22.88
CA SER A 391 4.97 25.78 -21.47
C SER A 391 3.91 25.30 -20.49
N HIS A 392 2.71 24.95 -20.95
CA HIS A 392 1.63 24.42 -20.11
C HIS A 392 2.00 22.99 -19.66
N LEU A 393 2.12 22.81 -18.34
CA LEU A 393 2.51 21.53 -17.72
C LEU A 393 1.37 20.51 -17.73
#